data_AF-A0A936D7C1-F1
#
_entry.id   AF-A0A936D7C1-F1
#
_cell.length_a   1.000
_cell.length_b   1.000
_cell.length_c   1.000
_cell.angle_alpha   90.00
_cell.angle_beta   90.00
_cell.angle_gamma   90.00
#
_symmetry.space_group_name_H-M   'P 1'
#
loop_
_entity.id
_entity.type
_entity.pdbx_description
1 polymer ?
#
loop_
_entity_poly.entity_id
_entity_poly.type
_entity_poly.pdbx_seq_one_letter_code
_entity_poly.pdbx_strand_id
1 'polypeptide(L)'
;MSNAKLLAVTVERFKSFEARTRVELAPLTIILGRNNSGKSSLIQSLLLLKQTLRDARSDVMFKHEGDVEAFNLRELTFGWPAQADSVPGPSIVVEWECDVAVRATFEQPRPPDLANLAKLSGVPWLASPPERRTLRTTMSIDTLEVRGTTKVGSIRLESIEAERTTTLAITVGESGSSCTWNGQSASKIDVEFDHFIPYLRVDRGELGPRDKQRAWHNAHLVLFAQPLEDLKKLLSDMQYLGSSREPPPSLYRVKAAPNELGVSGELAANLLHRREREIVHFLPLLDISAGALNVSRTVRARPLVDAVNDLMKALSVRANVRVQEVQEVGFRVLFGEASLVHVGRGLGYLLPLVAIGLFADPMRFTGAAEDLPLNEYAKCCGAFTQVALEEPEAHLHPKVASRLAHWLVSLAMSNRRMMVETHSDHLVRRLRGLAARAGKGSDLERWLLENVVVLSVEQDAQGRSTVTSSRLTAEGGVGEVWPADFMDEATDEESAIYYAKLDKTKDDATTGNVNWNDSDEPERDETP
;
A
#
# COMPACT_ATOMS: atom_id res chain seq x y z
N MET A 1 1.48 -22.09 7.10
CA MET A 1 1.48 -20.84 6.33
C MET A 1 0.78 -19.79 7.16
N SER A 2 1.37 -18.61 7.33
CA SER A 2 0.85 -17.53 8.17
C SER A 2 0.03 -16.57 7.31
N ASN A 3 -1.26 -16.39 7.59
CA ASN A 3 -2.11 -15.41 6.89
C ASN A 3 -1.79 -13.96 7.30
N ALA A 4 -0.50 -13.60 7.26
CA ALA A 4 0.00 -12.34 7.75
C ALA A 4 -0.48 -11.16 6.89
N LYS A 5 -0.95 -10.08 7.53
CA LYS A 5 -1.41 -8.85 6.85
C LYS A 5 -1.22 -7.62 7.74
N LEU A 6 -0.78 -6.51 7.14
CA LEU A 6 -0.78 -5.20 7.79
C LEU A 6 -2.22 -4.69 7.96
N LEU A 7 -2.52 -4.17 9.15
CA LEU A 7 -3.83 -3.65 9.54
C LEU A 7 -3.82 -2.14 9.71
N ALA A 8 -2.74 -1.57 10.23
CA ALA A 8 -2.64 -0.13 10.44
C ALA A 8 -1.18 0.33 10.51
N VAL A 9 -0.99 1.61 10.23
CA VAL A 9 0.25 2.34 10.46
C VAL A 9 -0.07 3.53 11.34
N THR A 10 0.77 3.84 12.31
CA THR A 10 0.70 5.07 13.08
C THR A 10 2.02 5.80 12.97
N VAL A 11 1.97 7.10 12.72
CA VAL A 11 3.15 7.96 12.67
C VAL A 11 2.99 9.12 13.65
N GLU A 12 4.08 9.54 14.26
CA GLU A 12 4.15 10.70 15.15
C GLU A 12 5.50 11.38 14.94
N ARG A 13 5.51 12.73 14.92
CA ARG A 13 6.71 13.52 14.57
C ARG A 13 7.38 13.04 13.29
N PHE A 14 6.60 12.68 12.27
CA PHE A 14 7.10 12.15 10.99
C PHE A 14 6.69 13.05 9.83
N LYS A 15 7.66 13.75 9.24
CA LYS A 15 7.48 14.76 8.19
C LYS A 15 6.41 15.77 8.61
N SER A 16 5.32 15.89 7.86
CA SER A 16 4.21 16.80 8.17
C SER A 16 3.27 16.29 9.26
N PHE A 17 3.40 15.03 9.71
CA PHE A 17 2.60 14.48 10.81
C PHE A 17 3.25 14.78 12.16
N GLU A 18 2.91 15.94 12.75
CA GLU A 18 3.36 16.31 14.10
C GLU A 18 2.71 15.40 15.16
N ALA A 19 1.37 15.36 15.18
CA ALA A 19 0.60 14.60 16.15
C ALA A 19 0.53 13.11 15.77
N ARG A 20 0.36 12.27 16.79
CA ARG A 20 0.16 10.84 16.62
C ARG A 20 -1.07 10.55 15.75
N THR A 21 -0.82 10.07 14.54
CA THR A 21 -1.82 9.87 13.50
C THR A 21 -1.87 8.40 13.11
N ARG A 22 -2.99 7.74 13.38
CA ARG A 22 -3.22 6.33 13.04
C ARG A 22 -4.06 6.23 11.78
N VAL A 23 -3.62 5.40 10.83
CA VAL A 23 -4.35 5.08 9.61
C VAL A 23 -4.63 3.57 9.53
N GLU A 24 -5.89 3.22 9.32
CA GLU A 24 -6.28 1.83 9.06
C GLU A 24 -6.06 1.48 7.59
N LEU A 25 -5.52 0.29 7.34
CA LEU A 25 -5.25 -0.23 6.01
C LEU A 25 -6.28 -1.30 5.67
N ALA A 26 -7.04 -1.07 4.60
CA ALA A 26 -7.93 -2.06 4.00
C ALA A 26 -7.24 -2.77 2.82
N PRO A 27 -7.79 -3.88 2.28
CA PRO A 27 -7.28 -4.50 1.06
C PRO A 27 -7.11 -3.53 -0.11
N LEU A 28 -7.95 -2.51 -0.22
CA LEU A 28 -7.72 -1.34 -1.08
C LEU A 28 -7.82 -0.05 -0.25
N THR A 29 -6.69 0.58 -0.03
CA THR A 29 -6.56 1.86 0.68
C THR A 29 -6.21 2.94 -0.33
N ILE A 30 -7.11 3.90 -0.53
CA ILE A 30 -6.88 5.08 -1.38
C ILE A 30 -6.44 6.24 -0.51
N ILE A 31 -5.33 6.88 -0.83
CA ILE A 31 -4.80 8.06 -0.12
C ILE A 31 -5.00 9.27 -1.04
N LEU A 32 -5.84 10.20 -0.60
CA LEU A 32 -6.34 11.33 -1.38
C LEU A 32 -5.97 12.66 -0.71
N GLY A 33 -5.76 13.71 -1.49
CA GLY A 33 -5.46 15.04 -0.96
C GLY A 33 -4.62 15.86 -1.92
N ARG A 34 -4.52 17.17 -1.64
CA ARG A 34 -3.78 18.12 -2.49
C ARG A 34 -2.29 17.78 -2.56
N ASN A 35 -1.59 18.35 -3.54
CA ASN A 35 -0.15 18.22 -3.64
C ASN A 35 0.52 18.76 -2.37
N ASN A 36 1.60 18.11 -1.93
CA ASN A 36 2.33 18.46 -0.72
C ASN A 36 1.56 18.30 0.61
N SER A 37 0.38 17.67 0.63
CA SER A 37 -0.40 17.50 1.88
C SER A 37 0.13 16.42 2.84
N GLY A 38 1.16 15.67 2.46
CA GLY A 38 1.76 14.60 3.29
C GLY A 38 1.33 13.17 2.95
N LYS A 39 0.60 12.94 1.83
CA LYS A 39 0.15 11.61 1.37
C LYS A 39 1.28 10.58 1.27
N SER A 40 2.36 10.93 0.58
CA SER A 40 3.50 10.04 0.36
C SER A 40 4.23 9.70 1.65
N SER A 41 4.15 10.56 2.68
CA SER A 41 4.76 10.31 3.98
C SER A 41 4.22 9.03 4.63
N LEU A 42 2.94 8.69 4.43
CA LEU A 42 2.37 7.44 4.94
C LEU A 42 3.02 6.21 4.29
N ILE A 43 3.16 6.20 2.96
CA ILE A 43 3.84 5.12 2.23
C ILE A 43 5.33 5.07 2.59
N GLN A 44 5.99 6.23 2.64
CA GLN A 44 7.40 6.36 2.95
C GLN A 44 7.75 5.85 4.34
N SER A 45 6.85 5.95 5.33
CA SER A 45 7.07 5.37 6.66
C SER A 45 7.29 3.85 6.60
N LEU A 46 6.57 3.13 5.73
CA LEU A 46 6.74 1.69 5.51
C LEU A 46 7.98 1.38 4.66
N LEU A 47 8.25 2.20 3.64
CA LEU A 47 9.43 2.03 2.79
C LEU A 47 10.73 2.22 3.57
N LEU A 48 10.75 3.13 4.56
CA LEU A 48 11.87 3.33 5.46
C LEU A 48 12.18 2.07 6.29
N LEU A 49 11.13 1.36 6.74
CA LEU A 49 11.28 0.07 7.41
C LEU A 49 11.76 -1.02 6.44
N LYS A 50 11.18 -1.08 5.23
CA LYS A 50 11.59 -2.02 4.18
C LYS A 50 13.06 -1.84 3.80
N GLN A 51 13.51 -0.62 3.52
CA GLN A 51 14.90 -0.34 3.11
C GLN A 51 15.89 -0.67 4.21
N THR A 52 15.48 -0.43 5.47
CA THR A 52 16.28 -0.81 6.64
C THR A 52 16.45 -2.32 6.67
N LEU A 53 15.37 -3.11 6.58
CA LEU A 53 15.44 -4.59 6.57
C LEU A 53 16.19 -5.20 5.38
N ARG A 54 16.47 -4.41 4.34
CA ARG A 54 17.22 -4.84 3.15
C ARG A 54 18.68 -4.40 3.17
N ASP A 55 19.12 -3.69 4.21
CA ASP A 55 20.53 -3.43 4.37
C ASP A 55 21.30 -4.74 4.51
N ALA A 56 22.52 -4.79 3.97
CA ALA A 56 23.37 -5.96 4.11
C ALA A 56 23.91 -6.09 5.54
N ARG A 57 23.93 -4.98 6.30
CA ARG A 57 24.44 -4.89 7.67
C ARG A 57 23.29 -4.93 8.66
N SER A 58 23.14 -6.07 9.32
CA SER A 58 22.09 -6.28 10.33
C SER A 58 22.25 -5.42 11.59
N ASP A 59 23.40 -4.78 11.82
CA ASP A 59 23.61 -3.83 12.92
C ASP A 59 23.00 -2.43 12.63
N VAL A 60 22.59 -2.15 11.39
CA VAL A 60 21.90 -0.91 11.03
C VAL A 60 20.44 -0.99 11.49
N MET A 61 20.14 -0.44 12.65
CA MET A 61 18.77 -0.46 13.19
C MET A 61 17.79 0.44 12.45
N PHE A 62 18.28 1.46 11.75
CA PHE A 62 17.45 2.40 11.00
C PHE A 62 18.26 3.04 9.87
N LYS A 63 17.88 2.76 8.62
CA LYS A 63 18.60 3.22 7.44
C LYS A 63 17.94 4.48 6.86
N HIS A 64 18.74 5.51 6.65
CA HIS A 64 18.30 6.82 6.17
C HIS A 64 18.45 7.02 4.66
N GLU A 65 19.47 6.40 4.06
CA GLU A 65 19.74 6.49 2.63
C GLU A 65 19.08 5.32 1.88
N GLY A 66 18.54 5.54 0.68
CA GLY A 66 17.95 4.48 -0.14
C GLY A 66 16.75 4.93 -0.97
N ASP A 67 15.78 4.03 -1.12
CA ASP A 67 14.53 4.25 -1.86
C ASP A 67 13.75 5.46 -1.33
N VAL A 68 13.81 5.65 -0.01
CA VAL A 68 13.41 6.89 0.65
C VAL A 68 14.68 7.60 1.09
N GLU A 69 15.06 8.65 0.37
CA GLU A 69 16.10 9.57 0.81
C GLU A 69 15.60 10.34 2.04
N ALA A 70 16.23 10.06 3.18
CA ALA A 70 16.18 10.91 4.36
C ALA A 70 17.61 11.35 4.65
N PHE A 71 17.95 12.63 4.47
CA PHE A 71 19.34 13.06 4.67
C PHE A 71 19.73 13.11 6.16
N ASN A 72 18.75 13.21 7.06
CA ASN A 72 18.92 13.17 8.53
C ASN A 72 17.55 13.03 9.23
N LEU A 73 17.57 12.83 10.56
CA LEU A 73 16.34 12.84 11.36
C LEU A 73 15.62 14.18 11.30
N ARG A 74 16.35 15.28 11.11
CA ARG A 74 15.80 16.64 11.04
C ARG A 74 14.79 16.84 9.92
N GLU A 75 14.96 16.17 8.79
CA GLU A 75 13.99 16.18 7.69
C GLU A 75 12.80 15.24 7.93
N LEU A 76 12.99 14.22 8.77
CA LEU A 76 11.91 13.32 9.18
C LEU A 76 11.13 13.85 10.39
N THR A 77 11.68 14.75 11.19
CA THR A 77 11.04 15.26 12.42
C THR A 77 10.41 16.62 12.19
N PHE A 78 9.11 16.74 12.49
CA PHE A 78 8.43 18.03 12.48
C PHE A 78 9.00 18.97 13.54
N GLY A 79 9.24 20.24 13.19
CA GLY A 79 9.54 21.30 14.16
C GLY A 79 10.88 21.15 14.90
N TRP A 80 11.96 20.79 14.19
CA TRP A 80 13.27 20.53 14.79
C TRP A 80 13.75 21.64 15.76
N PRO A 81 14.13 21.31 17.01
CA PRO A 81 14.56 22.30 18.00
C PRO A 81 15.95 22.86 17.69
N ALA A 82 16.17 24.14 17.99
CA ALA A 82 17.39 24.87 17.62
C ALA A 82 18.64 24.45 18.42
N GLN A 83 18.48 24.00 19.67
CA GLN A 83 19.58 23.56 20.56
C GLN A 83 19.09 22.49 21.53
N ALA A 84 19.53 21.24 21.34
CA ALA A 84 19.32 20.14 22.29
C ALA A 84 20.39 19.07 22.10
N ASP A 85 20.91 18.51 23.20
CA ASP A 85 21.89 17.40 23.17
C ASP A 85 21.27 16.09 22.65
N SER A 86 19.96 15.94 22.86
CA SER A 86 19.14 14.82 22.41
C SER A 86 17.77 15.32 21.97
N VAL A 87 17.31 14.90 20.79
CA VAL A 87 16.02 15.29 20.20
C VAL A 87 15.18 14.05 19.94
N PRO A 88 13.96 13.96 20.48
CA PRO A 88 13.02 12.90 20.11
C PRO A 88 12.74 12.92 18.60
N GLY A 89 12.90 11.76 17.98
CA GLY A 89 12.67 11.56 16.55
C GLY A 89 11.24 11.11 16.22
N PRO A 90 11.00 10.76 14.95
CA PRO A 90 9.78 10.09 14.53
C PRO A 90 9.55 8.79 15.30
N SER A 91 8.27 8.53 15.57
CA SER A 91 7.76 7.24 16.00
C SER A 91 6.97 6.61 14.86
N ILE A 92 7.28 5.36 14.52
CA ILE A 92 6.55 4.57 13.54
C ILE A 92 6.00 3.35 14.26
N VAL A 93 4.67 3.16 14.21
CA VAL A 93 4.00 1.99 14.74
C VAL A 93 3.35 1.23 13.60
N VAL A 94 3.66 -0.06 13.49
CA VAL A 94 2.98 -0.98 12.57
C VAL A 94 2.11 -1.93 13.37
N GLU A 95 0.88 -2.15 12.90
CA GLU A 95 -0.04 -3.16 13.43
C GLU A 95 -0.33 -4.19 12.34
N TRP A 96 -0.19 -5.47 12.70
CA TRP A 96 -0.46 -6.57 11.79
C TRP A 96 -1.16 -7.71 12.50
N GLU A 97 -1.74 -8.59 11.70
CA GLU A 97 -2.34 -9.84 12.15
C GLU A 97 -1.65 -11.00 11.45
N CYS A 98 -1.44 -12.11 12.15
CA CYS A 98 -0.86 -13.33 11.59
C CYS A 98 -1.33 -14.60 12.33
N ASP A 99 -1.20 -15.75 11.67
CA ASP A 99 -1.52 -17.05 12.26
C ASP A 99 -0.27 -17.73 12.78
N VAL A 100 -0.15 -17.87 14.11
CA VAL A 100 0.99 -18.53 14.76
C VAL A 100 0.71 -20.01 15.04
N ALA A 101 1.73 -20.84 14.90
CA ALA A 101 1.71 -22.25 15.30
C ALA A 101 2.15 -22.36 16.76
N VAL A 102 1.19 -22.46 17.67
CA VAL A 102 1.47 -22.37 19.11
C VAL A 102 2.07 -23.67 19.62
N ARG A 103 1.38 -24.82 19.43
CA ARG A 103 1.83 -26.10 19.97
C ARG A 103 3.19 -26.54 19.44
N ALA A 104 3.40 -26.37 18.13
CA ALA A 104 4.69 -26.63 17.49
C ALA A 104 5.86 -25.84 18.14
N THR A 105 5.61 -24.67 18.73
CA THR A 105 6.64 -23.89 19.44
C THR A 105 7.13 -24.59 20.70
N PHE A 106 6.25 -25.37 21.35
CA PHE A 106 6.52 -26.05 22.61
C PHE A 106 6.90 -27.53 22.46
N GLU A 107 6.85 -28.08 21.24
CA GLU A 107 7.34 -29.43 20.88
C GLU A 107 8.88 -29.50 20.86
N GLN A 108 9.52 -28.99 21.92
CA GLN A 108 10.96 -29.03 22.12
C GLN A 108 11.30 -30.15 23.13
N PRO A 109 12.54 -30.66 23.17
CA PRO A 109 12.95 -31.74 24.09
C PRO A 109 12.69 -31.45 25.58
N ARG A 110 12.51 -30.17 25.95
CA ARG A 110 12.16 -29.73 27.30
C ARG A 110 10.98 -28.74 27.22
N PRO A 111 9.74 -29.23 27.11
CA PRO A 111 8.57 -28.35 27.02
C PRO A 111 8.40 -27.55 28.32
N PRO A 112 7.82 -26.34 28.24
CA PRO A 112 7.49 -25.57 29.43
C PRO A 112 6.35 -26.23 30.22
N ASP A 113 6.34 -26.00 31.53
CA ASP A 113 5.15 -26.21 32.34
C ASP A 113 4.10 -25.17 31.94
N LEU A 114 3.06 -25.61 31.24
CA LEU A 114 2.04 -24.73 30.63
C LEU A 114 1.25 -23.93 31.67
N ALA A 115 0.97 -24.52 32.84
CA ALA A 115 0.24 -23.85 33.90
C ALA A 115 1.09 -22.71 34.49
N ASN A 116 2.37 -22.97 34.75
CA ASN A 116 3.31 -21.95 35.19
C ASN A 116 3.60 -20.90 34.11
N LEU A 117 3.72 -21.33 32.85
CA LEU A 117 3.90 -20.42 31.71
C LEU A 117 2.78 -19.40 31.64
N ALA A 118 1.52 -19.84 31.63
CA ALA A 118 0.36 -18.95 31.57
C ALA A 118 0.29 -18.00 32.76
N LYS A 119 0.51 -18.54 33.97
CA LYS A 119 0.46 -17.75 35.21
C LYS A 119 1.55 -16.67 35.24
N LEU A 120 2.79 -17.03 34.92
CA LEU A 120 3.96 -16.14 35.07
C LEU A 120 4.10 -15.16 33.91
N SER A 121 3.69 -15.53 32.69
CA SER A 121 3.66 -14.63 31.54
C SER A 121 2.47 -13.67 31.57
N GLY A 122 1.39 -14.02 32.30
CA GLY A 122 0.15 -13.25 32.30
C GLY A 122 -0.76 -13.56 31.11
N VAL A 123 -0.53 -14.68 30.41
CA VAL A 123 -1.21 -15.08 29.18
C VAL A 123 -2.02 -16.36 29.44
N PRO A 124 -3.30 -16.27 29.86
CA PRO A 124 -4.04 -17.41 30.44
C PRO A 124 -4.21 -18.58 29.48
N TRP A 125 -4.40 -18.30 28.19
CA TRP A 125 -4.68 -19.33 27.20
C TRP A 125 -3.46 -20.23 26.90
N LEU A 126 -2.25 -19.84 27.31
CA LEU A 126 -1.07 -20.71 27.22
C LEU A 126 -1.16 -21.91 28.19
N ALA A 127 -2.11 -21.93 29.13
CA ALA A 127 -2.35 -23.09 30.00
C ALA A 127 -2.99 -24.24 29.22
N SER A 128 -3.64 -23.93 28.09
CA SER A 128 -4.26 -24.90 27.18
C SER A 128 -4.10 -24.37 25.75
N PRO A 129 -2.87 -24.41 25.22
CA PRO A 129 -2.56 -23.77 23.94
C PRO A 129 -3.29 -24.49 22.79
N PRO A 130 -3.99 -23.73 21.92
CA PRO A 130 -4.56 -24.30 20.69
C PRO A 130 -3.43 -24.72 19.73
N GLU A 131 -3.75 -25.45 18.67
CA GLU A 131 -2.78 -25.79 17.61
C GLU A 131 -2.23 -24.52 16.93
N ARG A 132 -3.16 -23.67 16.49
CA ARG A 132 -2.88 -22.39 15.86
C ARG A 132 -3.72 -21.31 16.50
N ARG A 133 -3.24 -20.07 16.44
CA ARG A 133 -4.00 -18.91 16.90
C ARG A 133 -3.67 -17.72 16.02
N THR A 134 -4.68 -16.92 15.70
CA THR A 134 -4.49 -15.63 15.06
C THR A 134 -4.13 -14.60 16.15
N LEU A 135 -3.00 -13.91 15.97
CA LEU A 135 -2.55 -12.86 16.87
C LEU A 135 -2.55 -11.53 16.13
N ARG A 136 -2.99 -10.48 16.84
CA ARG A 136 -2.82 -9.09 16.43
C ARG A 136 -1.68 -8.49 17.25
N THR A 137 -0.68 -7.97 16.56
CA THR A 137 0.55 -7.47 17.17
C THR A 137 0.83 -6.06 16.70
N THR A 138 1.32 -5.21 17.60
CA THR A 138 1.88 -3.89 17.26
C THR A 138 3.37 -3.86 17.56
N MET A 139 4.09 -3.07 16.78
CA MET A 139 5.49 -2.73 17.04
C MET A 139 5.66 -1.22 16.86
N SER A 140 6.01 -0.55 17.95
CA SER A 140 6.44 0.86 17.98
C SER A 140 7.95 0.93 17.88
N ILE A 141 8.47 1.77 16.99
CA ILE A 141 9.89 2.10 16.87
C ILE A 141 10.01 3.60 17.13
N ASP A 142 10.61 3.94 18.26
CA ASP A 142 10.85 5.33 18.64
C ASP A 142 12.32 5.67 18.40
N THR A 143 12.55 6.68 17.57
CA THR A 143 13.90 7.16 17.26
C THR A 143 14.25 8.41 18.06
N LEU A 144 15.54 8.72 18.15
CA LEU A 144 16.06 9.99 18.65
C LEU A 144 17.34 10.36 17.92
N GLU A 145 17.70 11.63 17.93
CA GLU A 145 19.02 12.09 17.51
C GLU A 145 19.84 12.49 18.72
N VAL A 146 21.06 11.97 18.82
CA VAL A 146 22.03 12.33 19.84
C VAL A 146 23.26 12.88 19.13
N ARG A 147 23.56 14.17 19.31
CA ARG A 147 24.74 14.83 18.73
C ARG A 147 24.90 14.59 17.21
N GLY A 148 23.81 14.73 16.44
CA GLY A 148 23.84 14.55 14.98
C GLY A 148 23.76 13.09 14.50
N THR A 149 23.66 12.12 15.41
CA THR A 149 23.53 10.69 15.06
C THR A 149 22.14 10.19 15.42
N THR A 150 21.39 9.69 14.43
CA THR A 150 20.11 9.02 14.68
C THR A 150 20.34 7.66 15.34
N LYS A 151 19.53 7.36 16.34
CA LYS A 151 19.48 6.07 17.04
C LYS A 151 18.03 5.63 17.20
N VAL A 152 17.81 4.32 17.24
CA VAL A 152 16.59 3.76 17.82
C VAL A 152 16.73 3.86 19.34
N GLY A 153 15.76 4.48 20.02
CA GLY A 153 15.78 4.67 21.46
C GLY A 153 14.98 3.62 22.21
N SER A 154 13.80 3.28 21.67
CA SER A 154 12.98 2.22 22.22
C SER A 154 12.20 1.49 21.15
N ILE A 155 11.95 0.21 21.42
CA ILE A 155 11.01 -0.63 20.67
C ILE A 155 9.97 -1.16 21.66
N ARG A 156 8.69 -1.05 21.31
CA ARG A 156 7.60 -1.63 22.10
C ARG A 156 6.78 -2.59 21.26
N LEU A 157 6.61 -3.79 21.76
CA LEU A 157 5.77 -4.82 21.16
C LEU A 157 4.54 -5.05 22.03
N GLU A 158 3.37 -5.12 21.41
CA GLU A 158 2.12 -5.42 22.11
C GLU A 158 1.37 -6.52 21.37
N SER A 159 1.02 -7.59 22.07
CA SER A 159 0.09 -8.61 21.59
C SER A 159 -1.29 -8.27 22.13
N ILE A 160 -2.21 -7.93 21.24
CA ILE A 160 -3.55 -7.42 21.55
C ILE A 160 -4.54 -8.59 21.59
N GLU A 161 -5.19 -8.79 22.74
CA GLU A 161 -6.31 -9.71 22.91
C GLU A 161 -7.57 -8.94 23.35
N ALA A 162 -8.75 -9.58 23.29
CA ALA A 162 -10.03 -8.91 23.53
C ALA A 162 -10.13 -8.18 24.88
N GLU A 163 -9.50 -8.69 25.94
CA GLU A 163 -9.57 -8.14 27.30
C GLU A 163 -8.21 -7.78 27.90
N ARG A 164 -7.10 -8.09 27.21
CA ARG A 164 -5.75 -7.96 27.75
C ARG A 164 -4.75 -7.64 26.65
N THR A 165 -3.73 -6.87 27.01
CA THR A 165 -2.57 -6.62 26.15
C THR A 165 -1.33 -7.11 26.88
N THR A 166 -0.53 -7.94 26.21
CA THR A 166 0.80 -8.33 26.71
C THR A 166 1.84 -7.44 26.06
N THR A 167 2.71 -6.84 26.85
CA THR A 167 3.68 -5.84 26.39
C THR A 167 5.11 -6.29 26.65
N LEU A 168 5.96 -6.16 25.63
CA LEU A 168 7.42 -6.25 25.74
C LEU A 168 7.99 -4.88 25.34
N ALA A 169 8.57 -4.15 26.29
CA ALA A 169 9.19 -2.86 26.02
C ALA A 169 10.71 -2.97 26.16
N ILE A 170 11.43 -2.47 25.16
CA ILE A 170 12.88 -2.55 25.03
C ILE A 170 13.43 -1.13 24.94
N THR A 171 14.41 -0.83 25.79
CA THR A 171 15.18 0.42 25.72
C THR A 171 16.56 0.10 25.18
N VAL A 172 16.95 0.80 24.12
CA VAL A 172 18.24 0.62 23.43
C VAL A 172 19.22 1.66 23.97
N GLY A 173 20.22 1.22 24.73
CA GLY A 173 21.27 2.06 25.30
C GLY A 173 22.61 1.90 24.57
N GLU A 174 23.58 2.75 24.90
CA GLU A 174 24.92 2.69 24.29
C GLU A 174 25.74 1.47 24.74
N SER A 175 25.51 0.99 25.96
CA SER A 175 26.23 -0.14 26.58
C SER A 175 25.45 -1.46 26.53
N GLY A 176 24.29 -1.49 25.85
CA GLY A 176 23.42 -2.66 25.78
C GLY A 176 21.94 -2.29 25.80
N SER A 177 21.10 -3.29 25.55
CA SER A 177 19.64 -3.14 25.60
C SER A 177 19.06 -3.76 26.86
N SER A 178 17.99 -3.17 27.36
CA SER A 178 17.23 -3.71 28.50
C SER A 178 15.78 -3.90 28.09
N CYS A 179 15.09 -4.87 28.69
CA CYS A 179 13.68 -5.09 28.41
C CYS A 179 12.83 -5.28 29.67
N THR A 180 11.55 -5.01 29.50
CA THR A 180 10.51 -5.26 30.50
C THR A 180 9.37 -6.07 29.90
N TRP A 181 8.84 -7.01 30.68
CA TRP A 181 7.67 -7.81 30.35
C TRP A 181 6.49 -7.37 31.21
N ASN A 182 5.41 -6.86 30.60
CA ASN A 182 4.27 -6.28 31.31
C ASN A 182 4.71 -5.26 32.40
N GLY A 183 5.71 -4.44 32.07
CA GLY A 183 6.29 -3.43 32.97
C GLY A 183 7.28 -3.97 34.02
N GLN A 184 7.51 -5.28 34.09
CA GLN A 184 8.47 -5.87 35.02
C GLN A 184 9.84 -6.06 34.37
N SER A 185 10.92 -5.67 35.06
CA SER A 185 12.30 -5.81 34.57
C SER A 185 12.70 -7.27 34.32
N ALA A 186 13.29 -7.52 33.15
CA ALA A 186 13.76 -8.83 32.70
C ALA A 186 15.30 -8.87 32.58
N SER A 187 15.97 -8.82 33.74
CA SER A 187 17.44 -8.67 33.84
C SER A 187 18.28 -9.87 33.40
N LYS A 188 17.66 -11.02 33.12
CA LYS A 188 18.31 -12.27 32.67
C LYS A 188 17.90 -12.62 31.24
N ILE A 189 17.36 -11.65 30.51
CA ILE A 189 17.00 -11.77 29.10
C ILE A 189 17.85 -10.79 28.32
N ASP A 190 18.67 -11.33 27.44
CA ASP A 190 19.46 -10.54 26.49
C ASP A 190 18.61 -10.21 25.27
N VAL A 191 18.78 -9.01 24.74
CA VAL A 191 18.10 -8.55 23.53
C VAL A 191 19.14 -8.38 22.43
N GLU A 192 18.96 -9.10 21.34
CA GLU A 192 19.69 -8.94 20.10
C GLU A 192 18.78 -8.35 19.03
N PHE A 193 19.36 -7.82 17.95
CA PHE A 193 18.60 -7.25 16.85
C PHE A 193 19.09 -7.75 15.51
N ASP A 194 18.14 -7.95 14.60
CA ASP A 194 18.36 -7.93 13.16
C ASP A 194 17.70 -6.65 12.65
N HIS A 195 18.52 -5.64 12.38
CA HIS A 195 18.08 -4.27 12.15
C HIS A 195 17.25 -3.75 13.34
N PHE A 196 15.95 -3.45 13.17
CA PHE A 196 15.07 -3.07 14.27
C PHE A 196 14.24 -4.25 14.82
N ILE A 197 14.38 -5.46 14.29
CA ILE A 197 13.63 -6.63 14.75
C ILE A 197 14.32 -7.23 15.98
N PRO A 198 13.69 -7.22 17.17
CA PRO A 198 14.31 -7.73 18.39
C PRO A 198 14.16 -9.25 18.54
N TYR A 199 15.19 -9.90 19.06
CA TYR A 199 15.20 -11.31 19.46
C TYR A 199 15.62 -11.43 20.92
N LEU A 200 14.91 -12.28 21.67
CA LEU A 200 15.23 -12.52 23.08
C LEU A 200 16.06 -13.80 23.23
N ARG A 201 17.17 -13.68 23.96
CA ARG A 201 18.03 -14.79 24.38
C ARG A 201 18.04 -14.93 25.89
N VAL A 202 18.15 -16.17 26.33
CA VAL A 202 18.22 -16.53 27.74
C VAL A 202 19.20 -17.68 27.95
N ASP A 203 19.94 -17.64 29.05
CA ASP A 203 20.70 -18.80 29.50
C ASP A 203 19.76 -19.80 30.21
N ARG A 204 19.47 -20.91 29.54
CA ARG A 204 18.61 -21.98 30.07
C ARG A 204 19.27 -22.79 31.20
N GLY A 205 20.59 -22.68 31.38
CA GLY A 205 21.34 -23.27 32.50
C GLY A 205 21.13 -22.49 33.80
N GLU A 206 21.04 -21.16 33.71
CA GLU A 206 20.83 -20.27 34.87
C GLU A 206 19.34 -20.12 35.24
N LEU A 207 18.43 -20.34 34.28
CA LEU A 207 16.99 -20.23 34.48
C LEU A 207 16.32 -21.59 34.72
N GLY A 208 15.95 -21.84 35.97
CA GLY A 208 15.16 -23.00 36.36
C GLY A 208 13.80 -23.08 35.62
N PRO A 209 13.17 -24.27 35.53
CA PRO A 209 11.91 -24.46 34.80
C PRO A 209 10.73 -23.60 35.29
N ARG A 210 10.77 -23.13 36.55
CA ARG A 210 9.75 -22.29 37.18
C ARG A 210 10.15 -20.81 37.27
N ASP A 211 11.27 -20.42 36.67
CA ASP A 211 11.71 -19.01 36.65
C ASP A 211 10.76 -18.20 35.75
N LYS A 212 10.33 -17.04 36.25
CA LYS A 212 9.42 -16.14 35.53
C LYS A 212 10.01 -15.64 34.21
N GLN A 213 11.32 -15.39 34.14
CA GLN A 213 11.96 -14.88 32.92
C GLN A 213 12.05 -15.97 31.84
N ARG A 214 12.16 -17.23 32.24
CA ARG A 214 12.02 -18.37 31.32
C ARG A 214 10.59 -18.50 30.80
N ALA A 215 9.58 -18.25 31.63
CA ALA A 215 8.20 -18.19 31.18
C ALA A 215 7.96 -17.03 30.19
N TRP A 216 8.54 -15.86 30.44
CA TRP A 216 8.46 -14.71 29.52
C TRP A 216 9.13 -15.01 28.18
N HIS A 217 10.32 -15.62 28.19
CA HIS A 217 10.99 -16.06 26.96
C HIS A 217 10.13 -17.04 26.14
N ASN A 218 9.57 -18.07 26.79
CA ASN A 218 8.69 -19.02 26.11
C ASN A 218 7.41 -18.37 25.58
N ALA A 219 6.83 -17.40 26.29
CA ALA A 219 5.68 -16.64 25.81
C ALA A 219 6.07 -15.74 24.62
N HIS A 220 7.24 -15.10 24.65
CA HIS A 220 7.78 -14.30 23.54
C HIS A 220 7.90 -15.13 22.25
N LEU A 221 8.35 -16.39 22.33
CA LEU A 221 8.47 -17.26 21.15
C LEU A 221 7.14 -17.44 20.40
N VAL A 222 6.01 -17.37 21.10
CA VAL A 222 4.67 -17.46 20.51
C VAL A 222 4.11 -16.08 20.16
N LEU A 223 4.16 -15.15 21.12
CA LEU A 223 3.47 -13.85 21.00
C LEU A 223 4.18 -12.87 20.08
N PHE A 224 5.50 -12.99 19.91
CA PHE A 224 6.30 -11.98 19.21
C PHE A 224 7.28 -12.57 18.21
N ALA A 225 8.00 -13.66 18.50
CA ALA A 225 9.02 -14.18 17.57
C ALA A 225 8.42 -14.59 16.21
N GLN A 226 7.37 -15.42 16.21
CA GLN A 226 6.66 -15.77 14.97
C GLN A 226 6.03 -14.55 14.27
N PRO A 227 5.27 -13.68 14.97
CA PRO A 227 4.75 -12.46 14.35
C PRO A 227 5.80 -11.51 13.78
N LEU A 228 6.98 -11.40 14.39
CA LEU A 228 8.07 -10.55 13.92
C LEU A 228 8.71 -11.08 12.64
N GLU A 229 8.87 -12.40 12.50
CA GLU A 229 9.30 -13.01 11.24
C GLU A 229 8.30 -12.75 10.11
N ASP A 230 7.01 -12.86 10.41
CA ASP A 230 5.94 -12.53 9.47
C ASP A 230 5.94 -11.05 9.09
N LEU A 231 6.16 -10.15 10.05
CA LEU A 231 6.30 -8.71 9.78
C LEU A 231 7.51 -8.42 8.89
N LYS A 232 8.67 -9.00 9.22
CA LYS A 232 9.89 -8.86 8.43
C LYS A 232 9.62 -9.26 6.97
N LYS A 233 8.98 -10.41 6.76
CA LYS A 233 8.58 -10.86 5.42
C LYS A 233 7.61 -9.90 4.75
N LEU A 234 6.56 -9.46 5.44
CA LEU A 234 5.56 -8.51 4.91
C LEU A 234 6.20 -7.21 4.41
N LEU A 235 7.15 -6.65 5.18
CA LEU A 235 7.83 -5.41 4.83
C LEU A 235 8.88 -5.62 3.73
N SER A 236 9.70 -6.67 3.81
CA SER A 236 10.71 -6.96 2.79
C SER A 236 10.10 -7.28 1.43
N ASP A 237 8.98 -8.01 1.38
CA ASP A 237 8.28 -8.41 0.15
C ASP A 237 7.38 -7.31 -0.44
N MET A 238 7.13 -6.22 0.31
CA MET A 238 6.30 -5.09 -0.15
C MET A 238 6.80 -4.55 -1.50
N GLN A 239 5.89 -4.38 -2.46
CA GLN A 239 6.21 -3.80 -3.77
C GLN A 239 5.84 -2.32 -3.78
N TYR A 240 6.64 -1.51 -4.46
CA TYR A 240 6.41 -0.07 -4.56
C TYR A 240 6.70 0.43 -5.98
N LEU A 241 5.87 1.35 -6.44
CA LEU A 241 6.08 2.11 -7.67
C LEU A 241 5.71 3.58 -7.39
N GLY A 242 6.71 4.46 -7.51
CA GLY A 242 6.56 5.89 -7.35
C GLY A 242 5.87 6.57 -8.55
N SER A 243 5.64 7.87 -8.39
CA SER A 243 5.03 8.74 -9.41
C SER A 243 5.95 8.96 -10.62
N SER A 244 7.26 9.12 -10.38
CA SER A 244 8.27 9.30 -11.42
C SER A 244 8.65 7.97 -12.04
N ARG A 245 8.40 7.82 -13.35
CA ARG A 245 8.74 6.60 -14.10
C ARG A 245 9.80 6.91 -15.14
N GLU A 246 10.85 6.09 -15.19
CA GLU A 246 11.93 6.30 -16.16
C GLU A 246 11.44 6.07 -17.60
N PRO A 247 11.80 6.95 -18.55
CA PRO A 247 11.49 6.70 -19.94
C PRO A 247 12.22 5.44 -20.42
N PRO A 248 11.56 4.59 -21.22
CA PRO A 248 12.13 3.35 -21.71
C PRO A 248 13.35 3.61 -22.62
N PRO A 249 14.53 3.00 -22.37
CA PRO A 249 15.66 3.10 -23.28
C PRO A 249 15.37 2.37 -24.61
N SER A 250 16.11 2.72 -25.66
CA SER A 250 16.03 2.05 -26.96
C SER A 250 16.56 0.61 -26.92
N LEU A 251 17.44 0.29 -25.96
CA LEU A 251 18.00 -1.03 -25.72
C LEU A 251 18.22 -1.22 -24.22
N TYR A 252 17.74 -2.35 -23.69
CA TYR A 252 17.92 -2.71 -22.29
C TYR A 252 19.15 -3.60 -22.13
N ARG A 253 19.94 -3.30 -21.09
CA ARG A 253 20.99 -4.20 -20.63
C ARG A 253 20.37 -5.33 -19.83
N VAL A 254 20.83 -6.55 -20.10
CA VAL A 254 20.43 -7.74 -19.35
C VAL A 254 21.01 -7.65 -17.94
N LYS A 255 20.13 -7.61 -16.93
CA LYS A 255 20.48 -7.66 -15.51
C LYS A 255 20.21 -9.06 -14.93
N ALA A 256 20.61 -9.31 -13.69
CA ALA A 256 20.14 -10.50 -12.95
C ALA A 256 18.62 -10.46 -12.80
N ALA A 257 17.98 -11.62 -12.60
CA ALA A 257 16.53 -11.69 -12.40
C ALA A 257 16.15 -10.84 -11.18
N PRO A 258 15.44 -9.71 -11.38
CA PRO A 258 15.18 -8.79 -10.28
C PRO A 258 14.10 -9.37 -9.37
N ASN A 259 14.18 -9.04 -8.08
CA ASN A 259 13.18 -9.40 -7.07
C ASN A 259 12.22 -8.23 -6.76
N GLU A 260 12.26 -7.19 -7.58
CA GLU A 260 11.44 -5.99 -7.52
C GLU A 260 11.46 -5.27 -8.86
N LEU A 261 10.61 -4.26 -9.03
CA LEU A 261 10.59 -3.44 -10.25
C LEU A 261 11.47 -2.19 -10.17
N GLY A 262 11.96 -1.84 -8.98
CA GLY A 262 12.59 -0.55 -8.70
C GLY A 262 11.55 0.55 -8.47
N VAL A 263 11.98 1.63 -7.82
CA VAL A 263 11.11 2.74 -7.40
C VAL A 263 10.41 3.39 -8.60
N SER A 264 11.10 3.48 -9.73
CA SER A 264 10.59 4.10 -10.97
C SER A 264 10.18 3.08 -12.03
N GLY A 265 10.17 1.79 -11.69
CA GLY A 265 9.83 0.72 -12.62
C GLY A 265 10.94 0.36 -13.62
N GLU A 266 12.17 0.83 -13.38
CA GLU A 266 13.32 0.69 -14.27
C GLU A 266 13.75 -0.77 -14.52
N LEU A 267 13.35 -1.69 -13.63
CA LEU A 267 13.60 -3.13 -13.78
C LEU A 267 12.45 -3.89 -14.42
N ALA A 268 11.31 -3.26 -14.72
CA ALA A 268 10.12 -3.92 -15.29
C ALA A 268 10.45 -4.71 -16.56
N ALA A 269 11.19 -4.11 -17.50
CA ALA A 269 11.59 -4.78 -18.74
C ALA A 269 12.53 -5.97 -18.49
N ASN A 270 13.46 -5.85 -17.53
CA ASN A 270 14.37 -6.93 -17.14
C ASN A 270 13.61 -8.08 -16.45
N LEU A 271 12.60 -7.75 -15.66
CA LEU A 271 11.72 -8.74 -15.06
C LEU A 271 11.00 -9.57 -16.13
N LEU A 272 10.43 -8.91 -17.15
CA LEU A 272 9.76 -9.60 -18.25
C LEU A 272 10.72 -10.47 -19.07
N HIS A 273 11.92 -9.96 -19.38
CA HIS A 273 12.94 -10.73 -20.10
C HIS A 273 13.39 -11.97 -19.31
N ARG A 274 13.66 -11.82 -18.01
CA ARG A 274 14.22 -12.91 -17.19
C ARG A 274 13.19 -13.93 -16.75
N ARG A 275 11.93 -13.52 -16.60
CA ARG A 275 10.86 -14.35 -16.04
C ARG A 275 9.70 -14.56 -17.01
N GLU A 276 9.95 -14.44 -18.32
CA GLU A 276 8.93 -14.50 -19.38
C GLU A 276 7.96 -15.69 -19.23
N ARG A 277 8.51 -16.87 -18.92
CA ARG A 277 7.79 -18.14 -18.85
C ARG A 277 7.33 -18.50 -17.44
N GLU A 278 7.71 -17.72 -16.43
CA GLU A 278 7.32 -18.01 -15.06
C GLU A 278 5.82 -17.72 -14.89
N ILE A 279 5.15 -18.61 -14.16
CA ILE A 279 3.70 -18.50 -13.98
C ILE A 279 3.37 -17.47 -12.91
N VAL A 280 2.41 -16.61 -13.25
CA VAL A 280 1.75 -15.68 -12.35
C VAL A 280 0.25 -15.88 -12.39
N HIS A 281 -0.40 -15.55 -11.28
CA HIS A 281 -1.83 -15.68 -11.07
C HIS A 281 -2.48 -14.31 -10.97
N PHE A 282 -3.56 -14.07 -11.69
CA PHE A 282 -4.28 -12.80 -11.60
C PHE A 282 -5.78 -12.98 -11.77
N LEU A 283 -6.55 -12.14 -11.07
CA LEU A 283 -7.99 -12.03 -11.29
C LEU A 283 -8.22 -11.11 -12.50
N PRO A 284 -8.96 -11.54 -13.53
CA PRO A 284 -9.35 -10.66 -14.63
C PRO A 284 -10.08 -9.41 -14.15
N LEU A 285 -9.93 -8.30 -14.87
CA LEU A 285 -10.56 -7.01 -14.54
C LEU A 285 -12.08 -7.16 -14.42
N LEU A 286 -12.68 -6.41 -13.48
CA LEU A 286 -14.13 -6.23 -13.45
C LEU A 286 -14.60 -5.66 -14.78
N ASP A 287 -15.58 -6.31 -15.40
CA ASP A 287 -16.16 -5.85 -16.65
C ASP A 287 -17.61 -5.39 -16.46
N ILE A 288 -18.03 -4.46 -17.31
CA ILE A 288 -19.41 -4.00 -17.37
C ILE A 288 -19.99 -4.53 -18.67
N SER A 289 -20.86 -5.53 -18.56
CA SER A 289 -21.56 -6.09 -19.71
C SER A 289 -23.06 -6.00 -19.50
N ALA A 290 -23.81 -5.55 -20.51
CA ALA A 290 -25.25 -5.35 -20.45
C ALA A 290 -25.72 -4.49 -19.25
N GLY A 291 -24.89 -3.53 -18.82
CA GLY A 291 -25.19 -2.63 -17.70
C GLY A 291 -24.96 -3.21 -16.30
N ALA A 292 -24.59 -4.49 -16.19
CA ALA A 292 -24.25 -5.14 -14.92
C ALA A 292 -22.74 -5.32 -14.73
N LEU A 293 -22.28 -5.20 -13.49
CA LEU A 293 -20.90 -5.49 -13.10
C LEU A 293 -20.70 -6.99 -12.96
N ASN A 294 -19.74 -7.53 -13.71
CA ASN A 294 -19.34 -8.92 -13.65
C ASN A 294 -17.96 -9.05 -13.02
N VAL A 295 -17.90 -9.86 -11.97
CA VAL A 295 -16.67 -10.23 -11.27
C VAL A 295 -16.26 -11.63 -11.69
N SER A 296 -15.03 -11.79 -12.19
CA SER A 296 -14.49 -13.13 -12.40
C SER A 296 -14.42 -13.88 -11.07
N ARG A 297 -14.83 -15.14 -11.06
CA ARG A 297 -14.63 -16.04 -9.89
C ARG A 297 -13.43 -16.96 -10.05
N THR A 298 -12.69 -16.79 -11.15
CA THR A 298 -11.54 -17.61 -11.53
C THR A 298 -10.31 -16.73 -11.66
N VAL A 299 -9.29 -17.05 -10.88
CA VAL A 299 -7.93 -16.54 -10.98
C VAL A 299 -7.22 -17.30 -12.09
N ARG A 300 -6.65 -16.58 -13.05
CA ARG A 300 -5.99 -17.15 -14.23
C ARG A 300 -4.52 -17.36 -13.95
N ALA A 301 -3.98 -18.52 -14.31
CA ALA A 301 -2.56 -18.82 -14.27
C ALA A 301 -1.98 -18.70 -15.68
N ARG A 302 -1.01 -17.81 -15.89
CA ARG A 302 -0.39 -17.58 -17.21
C ARG A 302 1.10 -17.31 -17.09
N PRO A 303 1.91 -17.63 -18.13
CA PRO A 303 3.24 -17.06 -18.27
C PRO A 303 3.21 -15.54 -18.12
N LEU A 304 4.22 -14.96 -17.48
CA LEU A 304 4.25 -13.54 -17.14
C LEU A 304 3.97 -12.61 -18.34
N VAL A 305 4.60 -12.84 -19.49
CA VAL A 305 4.40 -12.00 -20.68
C VAL A 305 2.98 -12.16 -21.25
N ASP A 306 2.40 -13.35 -21.18
CA ASP A 306 1.01 -13.59 -21.60
C ASP A 306 0.03 -12.89 -20.66
N ALA A 307 0.26 -12.95 -19.35
CA ALA A 307 -0.54 -12.24 -18.35
C ALA A 307 -0.49 -10.72 -18.56
N VAL A 308 0.69 -10.16 -18.86
CA VAL A 308 0.85 -8.74 -19.21
C VAL A 308 0.00 -8.40 -20.44
N ASN A 309 0.07 -9.23 -21.48
CA ASN A 309 -0.71 -9.03 -22.71
C ASN A 309 -2.22 -9.10 -22.48
N ASP A 310 -2.69 -10.04 -21.65
CA ASP A 310 -4.10 -10.17 -21.29
C ASP A 310 -4.59 -8.93 -20.51
N LEU A 311 -3.82 -8.45 -19.54
CA LEU A 311 -4.15 -7.25 -18.77
C LEU A 311 -4.08 -5.97 -19.62
N MET A 312 -3.09 -5.83 -20.50
CA MET A 312 -2.98 -4.71 -21.43
C MET A 312 -4.21 -4.61 -22.33
N LYS A 313 -4.65 -5.72 -22.93
CA LYS A 313 -5.89 -5.79 -23.71
C LYS A 313 -7.10 -5.41 -22.86
N ALA A 314 -7.19 -5.97 -21.65
CA ALA A 314 -8.24 -5.65 -20.71
C ALA A 314 -8.22 -4.19 -20.26
N LEU A 315 -7.09 -3.48 -20.34
CA LEU A 315 -6.95 -2.04 -20.08
C LEU A 315 -7.17 -1.17 -21.33
N SER A 316 -7.66 -1.77 -22.43
CA SER A 316 -7.89 -1.13 -23.74
C SER A 316 -6.63 -0.82 -24.57
N VAL A 317 -5.50 -1.49 -24.29
CA VAL A 317 -4.29 -1.44 -25.12
C VAL A 317 -4.23 -2.68 -26.01
N ARG A 318 -4.40 -2.50 -27.32
CA ARG A 318 -4.53 -3.62 -28.28
C ARG A 318 -3.21 -4.24 -28.72
N ALA A 319 -2.11 -3.49 -28.65
CA ALA A 319 -0.80 -3.97 -29.09
C ALA A 319 -0.20 -4.92 -28.04
N ASN A 320 0.29 -6.08 -28.49
CA ASN A 320 0.95 -7.03 -27.60
C ASN A 320 2.39 -6.58 -27.31
N VAL A 321 2.80 -6.74 -26.06
CA VAL A 321 4.17 -6.67 -25.58
C VAL A 321 4.93 -7.93 -26.04
N ARG A 322 6.11 -7.72 -26.62
CA ARG A 322 7.07 -8.77 -26.95
C ARG A 322 8.46 -8.36 -26.48
N VAL A 323 9.23 -9.33 -25.97
CA VAL A 323 10.63 -9.14 -25.64
C VAL A 323 11.47 -9.75 -26.76
N GLN A 324 12.34 -8.96 -27.36
CA GLN A 324 13.22 -9.40 -28.45
C GLN A 324 14.68 -9.27 -28.03
N GLU A 325 15.41 -10.39 -28.03
CA GLU A 325 16.85 -10.38 -27.82
C GLU A 325 17.59 -9.79 -29.01
N VAL A 326 18.63 -9.01 -28.72
CA VAL A 326 19.52 -8.40 -29.70
C VAL A 326 20.91 -8.97 -29.45
N GLN A 327 21.36 -9.85 -30.36
CA GLN A 327 22.58 -10.65 -30.34
C GLN A 327 23.70 -10.05 -29.45
N GLU A 328 23.85 -10.59 -28.24
CA GLU A 328 24.92 -10.29 -27.28
C GLU A 328 25.03 -8.81 -26.79
N VAL A 329 24.12 -7.91 -27.20
CA VAL A 329 24.12 -6.51 -26.74
C VAL A 329 23.07 -6.26 -25.64
N GLY A 330 21.92 -6.93 -25.73
CA GLY A 330 20.81 -6.70 -24.82
C GLY A 330 19.48 -7.20 -25.36
N PHE A 331 18.39 -6.52 -24.98
CA PHE A 331 17.06 -6.82 -25.50
C PHE A 331 16.23 -5.54 -25.68
N ARG A 332 15.17 -5.65 -26.47
CA ARG A 332 14.19 -4.59 -26.70
C ARG A 332 12.81 -5.06 -26.29
N VAL A 333 12.01 -4.12 -25.81
CA VAL A 333 10.57 -4.34 -25.57
C VAL A 333 9.80 -3.69 -26.71
N LEU A 334 9.00 -4.48 -27.40
CA LEU A 334 8.17 -4.05 -28.52
C LEU A 334 6.70 -4.05 -28.10
N PHE A 335 5.94 -3.11 -28.65
CA PHE A 335 4.48 -3.06 -28.62
C PHE A 335 3.96 -3.18 -30.04
N GLY A 336 3.45 -4.35 -30.40
CA GLY A 336 3.22 -4.72 -31.80
C GLY A 336 4.56 -4.75 -32.54
N GLU A 337 4.71 -3.88 -33.54
CA GLU A 337 5.93 -3.76 -34.34
C GLU A 337 6.79 -2.54 -33.94
N ALA A 338 6.31 -1.69 -33.03
CA ALA A 338 7.01 -0.49 -32.59
C ALA A 338 7.81 -0.73 -31.30
N SER A 339 8.99 -0.12 -31.19
CA SER A 339 9.75 -0.12 -29.94
C SER A 339 9.05 0.72 -28.86
N LEU A 340 9.15 0.31 -27.60
CA LEU A 340 8.51 0.98 -26.46
C LEU A 340 8.89 2.47 -26.34
N VAL A 341 10.09 2.87 -26.79
CA VAL A 341 10.53 4.26 -26.84
C VAL A 341 9.71 5.14 -27.81
N HIS A 342 8.99 4.54 -28.76
CA HIS A 342 8.26 5.24 -29.82
C HIS A 342 6.73 5.26 -29.64
N VAL A 343 6.18 4.53 -28.66
CA VAL A 343 4.71 4.37 -28.50
C VAL A 343 4.04 5.43 -27.59
N GLY A 344 4.79 6.45 -27.17
CA GLY A 344 4.30 7.55 -26.34
C GLY A 344 4.41 7.28 -24.84
N ARG A 345 4.50 8.35 -24.04
CA ARG A 345 4.80 8.29 -22.59
C ARG A 345 3.80 7.43 -21.79
N GLY A 346 2.51 7.50 -22.11
CA GLY A 346 1.47 6.77 -21.36
C GLY A 346 1.62 5.24 -21.41
N LEU A 347 2.05 4.67 -22.55
CA LEU A 347 2.27 3.22 -22.66
C LEU A 347 3.54 2.76 -21.95
N GLY A 348 4.60 3.58 -21.98
CA GLY A 348 5.79 3.36 -21.17
C GLY A 348 5.49 3.37 -19.66
N TYR A 349 4.57 4.23 -19.24
CA TYR A 349 4.11 4.35 -17.85
C TYR A 349 3.22 3.18 -17.40
N LEU A 350 2.52 2.54 -18.34
CA LEU A 350 1.59 1.45 -18.05
C LEU A 350 2.30 0.11 -17.84
N LEU A 351 3.43 -0.12 -18.51
CA LEU A 351 4.13 -1.41 -18.42
C LEU A 351 4.63 -1.72 -17.00
N PRO A 352 5.34 -0.82 -16.29
CA PRO A 352 5.73 -1.06 -14.90
C PRO A 352 4.53 -1.26 -13.99
N LEU A 353 3.44 -0.53 -14.23
CA LEU A 353 2.21 -0.64 -13.45
C LEU A 353 1.59 -2.03 -13.59
N VAL A 354 1.40 -2.55 -14.81
CA VAL A 354 0.87 -3.91 -15.02
C VAL A 354 1.83 -4.96 -14.46
N ALA A 355 3.14 -4.77 -14.67
CA ALA A 355 4.16 -5.70 -14.20
C ALA A 355 4.18 -5.79 -12.66
N ILE A 356 4.04 -4.68 -11.92
CA ILE A 356 4.07 -4.72 -10.44
C ILE A 356 2.85 -5.46 -9.88
N GLY A 357 1.66 -5.29 -10.46
CA GLY A 357 0.45 -5.99 -9.99
C GLY A 357 0.52 -7.51 -10.21
N LEU A 358 1.13 -7.95 -11.32
CA LEU A 358 1.38 -9.36 -11.61
C LEU A 358 2.51 -9.93 -10.75
N PHE A 359 3.61 -9.20 -10.62
CA PHE A 359 4.75 -9.59 -9.81
C PHE A 359 4.43 -9.59 -8.31
N ALA A 360 3.41 -8.86 -7.88
CA ALA A 360 2.88 -8.93 -6.53
C ALA A 360 1.99 -10.16 -6.25
N ASP A 361 1.95 -11.15 -7.15
CA ASP A 361 1.29 -12.43 -6.91
C ASP A 361 1.88 -13.16 -5.69
N PRO A 362 1.09 -13.44 -4.63
CA PRO A 362 1.54 -14.26 -3.51
C PRO A 362 1.90 -15.70 -3.87
N MET A 363 1.38 -16.23 -4.99
CA MET A 363 1.69 -17.56 -5.52
C MET A 363 2.73 -17.51 -6.65
N ARG A 364 3.37 -16.35 -6.90
CA ARG A 364 4.39 -16.23 -7.95
C ARG A 364 5.45 -17.30 -7.78
N PHE A 365 5.82 -17.94 -8.88
CA PHE A 365 6.96 -18.86 -8.96
C PHE A 365 6.81 -20.14 -8.14
N THR A 366 5.60 -20.45 -7.69
CA THR A 366 5.25 -21.76 -7.11
C THR A 366 5.18 -22.88 -8.17
N GLY A 367 5.09 -22.52 -9.45
CA GLY A 367 4.95 -23.45 -10.56
C GLY A 367 3.52 -23.98 -10.77
N ALA A 368 2.56 -23.57 -9.93
CA ALA A 368 1.15 -23.87 -10.16
C ALA A 368 0.69 -23.19 -11.46
N ALA A 369 0.26 -23.99 -12.44
CA ALA A 369 -0.10 -23.52 -13.78
C ALA A 369 -1.61 -23.57 -14.07
N GLU A 370 -2.41 -23.94 -13.07
CA GLU A 370 -3.84 -24.15 -13.22
C GLU A 370 -4.62 -22.89 -12.84
N ASP A 371 -5.69 -22.63 -13.60
CA ASP A 371 -6.66 -21.61 -13.23
C ASP A 371 -7.39 -22.08 -11.94
N LEU A 372 -7.54 -21.19 -10.96
CA LEU A 372 -8.09 -21.53 -9.64
C LEU A 372 -9.36 -20.73 -9.34
N PRO A 373 -10.38 -21.31 -8.69
CA PRO A 373 -11.43 -20.55 -8.04
C PRO A 373 -10.82 -19.53 -7.04
N LEU A 374 -11.39 -18.32 -6.97
CA LEU A 374 -10.84 -17.23 -6.15
C LEU A 374 -10.66 -17.60 -4.66
N ASN A 375 -11.61 -18.37 -4.11
CA ASN A 375 -11.56 -18.87 -2.74
C ASN A 375 -10.48 -19.94 -2.52
N GLU A 376 -10.19 -20.77 -3.52
CA GLU A 376 -9.12 -21.77 -3.46
C GLU A 376 -7.75 -21.10 -3.59
N TYR A 377 -7.62 -20.18 -4.54
CA TYR A 377 -6.44 -19.33 -4.66
C TYR A 377 -6.09 -18.63 -3.34
N ALA A 378 -7.09 -18.03 -2.68
CA ALA A 378 -6.90 -17.37 -1.40
C ALA A 378 -6.40 -18.31 -0.29
N LYS A 379 -6.78 -19.59 -0.30
CA LYS A 379 -6.31 -20.61 0.66
C LYS A 379 -4.88 -21.08 0.36
N CYS A 380 -4.51 -21.12 -0.92
CA CYS A 380 -3.16 -21.49 -1.36
C CYS A 380 -2.14 -20.36 -1.10
N CYS A 381 -2.59 -19.12 -1.04
CA CYS A 381 -1.74 -17.98 -0.69
C CYS A 381 -1.24 -18.13 0.75
N GLY A 382 0.08 -18.21 0.90
CA GLY A 382 0.69 -18.36 2.22
C GLY A 382 0.85 -17.05 3.00
N ALA A 383 0.56 -15.89 2.40
CA ALA A 383 0.55 -14.54 2.99
C ALA A 383 -0.10 -13.55 1.99
N PHE A 384 -0.36 -12.31 2.44
CA PHE A 384 -0.72 -11.20 1.56
C PHE A 384 0.53 -10.48 1.06
N THR A 385 0.51 -9.98 -0.18
CA THR A 385 1.58 -9.08 -0.68
C THR A 385 1.14 -7.63 -0.55
N GLN A 386 1.96 -6.79 0.07
CA GLN A 386 1.71 -5.34 0.14
C GLN A 386 2.17 -4.67 -1.14
N VAL A 387 1.36 -3.75 -1.69
CA VAL A 387 1.70 -2.99 -2.89
C VAL A 387 1.34 -1.52 -2.66
N ALA A 388 2.32 -0.63 -2.81
CA ALA A 388 2.11 0.81 -2.79
C ALA A 388 2.32 1.41 -4.19
N LEU A 389 1.39 2.26 -4.61
CA LEU A 389 1.42 2.95 -5.90
C LEU A 389 1.21 4.44 -5.69
N GLU A 390 2.05 5.26 -6.30
CA GLU A 390 1.86 6.71 -6.36
C GLU A 390 1.45 7.15 -7.76
N GLU A 391 0.36 7.92 -7.83
CA GLU A 391 -0.22 8.48 -9.06
C GLU A 391 -0.28 7.46 -10.21
N PRO A 392 -0.87 6.26 -10.01
CA PRO A 392 -0.86 5.22 -11.03
C PRO A 392 -1.55 5.67 -12.34
N GLU A 393 -2.46 6.65 -12.27
CA GLU A 393 -3.16 7.27 -13.39
C GLU A 393 -2.33 8.28 -14.20
N ALA A 394 -1.18 8.75 -13.68
CA ALA A 394 -0.41 9.81 -14.30
C ALA A 394 0.00 9.46 -15.74
N HIS A 395 -0.17 10.44 -16.64
CA HIS A 395 0.11 10.33 -18.08
C HIS A 395 -0.65 9.24 -18.84
N LEU A 396 -1.61 8.56 -18.21
CA LEU A 396 -2.46 7.58 -18.89
C LEU A 396 -3.58 8.27 -19.67
N HIS A 397 -3.98 7.67 -20.79
CA HIS A 397 -5.16 8.11 -21.50
C HIS A 397 -6.41 7.94 -20.59
N PRO A 398 -7.38 8.87 -20.57
CA PRO A 398 -8.54 8.83 -19.66
C PRO A 398 -9.30 7.49 -19.68
N LYS A 399 -9.41 6.86 -20.86
CA LYS A 399 -10.00 5.52 -21.02
C LYS A 399 -9.27 4.44 -20.22
N VAL A 400 -7.94 4.45 -20.21
CA VAL A 400 -7.10 3.49 -19.46
C VAL A 400 -7.20 3.79 -17.96
N ALA A 401 -7.06 5.07 -17.58
CA ALA A 401 -7.21 5.52 -16.19
C ALA A 401 -8.57 5.13 -15.60
N SER A 402 -9.65 5.19 -16.38
CA SER A 402 -10.97 4.73 -15.91
C SER A 402 -11.02 3.22 -15.63
N ARG A 403 -10.30 2.39 -16.39
CA ARG A 403 -10.26 0.93 -16.20
C ARG A 403 -9.27 0.52 -15.11
N LEU A 404 -8.37 1.41 -14.73
CA LEU A 404 -7.44 1.21 -13.64
C LEU A 404 -8.17 0.91 -12.31
N ALA A 405 -9.25 1.63 -11.99
CA ALA A 405 -10.05 1.37 -10.78
C ALA A 405 -10.57 -0.07 -10.73
N HIS A 406 -11.06 -0.61 -11.85
CA HIS A 406 -11.55 -1.98 -11.96
C HIS A 406 -10.43 -2.99 -11.70
N TRP A 407 -9.24 -2.70 -12.20
CA TRP A 407 -8.09 -3.55 -11.99
C TRP A 407 -7.57 -3.52 -10.55
N LEU A 408 -7.51 -2.34 -9.92
CA LEU A 408 -7.12 -2.20 -8.51
C LEU A 408 -8.02 -3.03 -7.58
N VAL A 409 -9.34 -3.02 -7.82
CA VAL A 409 -10.28 -3.90 -7.11
C VAL A 409 -9.95 -5.38 -7.36
N SER A 410 -9.64 -5.77 -8.61
CA SER A 410 -9.29 -7.16 -8.95
C SER A 410 -8.03 -7.64 -8.24
N LEU A 411 -7.00 -6.78 -8.15
CA LEU A 411 -5.77 -7.05 -7.40
C LEU A 411 -6.08 -7.21 -5.91
N ALA A 412 -6.88 -6.30 -5.36
CA ALA A 412 -7.23 -6.32 -3.94
C ALA A 412 -8.06 -7.55 -3.55
N MET A 413 -8.95 -8.01 -4.44
CA MET A 413 -9.71 -9.26 -4.27
C MET A 413 -8.84 -10.51 -4.34
N SER A 414 -7.64 -10.43 -4.94
CA SER A 414 -6.71 -11.56 -5.13
C SER A 414 -5.48 -11.47 -4.22
N ASN A 415 -5.68 -11.16 -2.94
CA ASN A 415 -4.63 -11.17 -1.90
C ASN A 415 -3.44 -10.20 -2.11
N ARG A 416 -3.59 -9.17 -2.95
CA ARG A 416 -2.73 -7.97 -2.87
C ARG A 416 -3.38 -6.95 -1.95
N ARG A 417 -2.63 -6.36 -1.03
CA ARG A 417 -3.12 -5.24 -0.21
C ARG A 417 -2.54 -3.96 -0.78
N MET A 418 -3.42 -3.12 -1.32
CA MET A 418 -3.07 -1.98 -2.15
C MET A 418 -3.13 -0.70 -1.31
N MET A 419 -2.06 0.10 -1.34
CA MET A 419 -2.03 1.49 -0.92
C MET A 419 -1.84 2.35 -2.17
N VAL A 420 -2.84 3.13 -2.54
CA VAL A 420 -2.83 3.91 -3.78
C VAL A 420 -2.94 5.38 -3.43
N GLU A 421 -1.84 6.11 -3.58
CA GLU A 421 -1.84 7.56 -3.52
C GLU A 421 -2.28 8.13 -4.86
N THR A 422 -3.24 9.05 -4.84
CA THR A 422 -3.80 9.66 -6.05
C THR A 422 -4.25 11.10 -5.78
N HIS A 423 -4.20 11.94 -6.82
CA HIS A 423 -4.87 13.24 -6.86
C HIS A 423 -6.07 13.22 -7.83
N SER A 424 -6.44 12.05 -8.35
CA SER A 424 -7.42 11.91 -9.41
C SER A 424 -8.84 11.71 -8.88
N ASP A 425 -9.64 12.77 -9.01
CA ASP A 425 -11.08 12.70 -8.79
C ASP A 425 -11.75 11.64 -9.68
N HIS A 426 -11.27 11.47 -10.91
CA HIS A 426 -11.76 10.42 -11.81
C HIS A 426 -11.58 9.02 -11.24
N LEU A 427 -10.43 8.69 -10.65
CA LEU A 427 -10.19 7.35 -10.07
C LEU A 427 -11.18 7.07 -8.93
N VAL A 428 -11.36 8.04 -8.05
CA VAL A 428 -12.27 7.96 -6.90
C VAL A 428 -13.73 7.87 -7.33
N ARG A 429 -14.18 8.74 -8.25
CA ARG A 429 -15.54 8.67 -8.82
C ARG A 429 -15.81 7.34 -9.49
N ARG A 430 -14.81 6.70 -10.10
CA ARG A 430 -14.96 5.36 -10.67
C ARG A 430 -15.15 4.30 -9.61
N LEU A 431 -14.39 4.32 -8.51
CA LEU A 431 -14.61 3.39 -7.38
C LEU A 431 -16.01 3.55 -6.77
N ARG A 432 -16.47 4.79 -6.57
CA ARG A 432 -17.85 5.08 -6.12
C ARG A 432 -18.88 4.56 -7.11
N GLY A 433 -18.66 4.78 -8.40
CA GLY A 433 -19.50 4.27 -9.46
C GLY A 433 -19.53 2.74 -9.54
N LEU A 434 -18.48 2.04 -9.11
CA LEU A 434 -18.48 0.58 -8.98
C LEU A 434 -19.36 0.13 -7.81
N ALA A 435 -19.28 0.79 -6.66
CA ALA A 435 -20.15 0.50 -5.52
C ALA A 435 -21.63 0.73 -5.87
N ALA A 436 -21.96 1.88 -6.45
CA ALA A 436 -23.35 2.24 -6.81
C ALA A 436 -23.97 1.37 -7.92
N ARG A 437 -23.14 0.76 -8.78
CA ARG A 437 -23.61 -0.16 -9.84
C ARG A 437 -23.57 -1.62 -9.42
N ALA A 438 -22.94 -1.94 -8.28
CA ALA A 438 -22.96 -3.29 -7.77
C ALA A 438 -24.42 -3.68 -7.46
N GLY A 439 -24.79 -4.93 -7.71
CA GLY A 439 -26.13 -5.39 -7.37
C GLY A 439 -26.35 -5.25 -5.86
N LYS A 440 -27.50 -4.72 -5.45
CA LYS A 440 -27.85 -4.57 -4.04
C LYS A 440 -27.77 -5.90 -3.30
N GLY A 441 -27.03 -5.96 -2.21
CA GLY A 441 -26.74 -7.16 -1.41
C GLY A 441 -25.75 -8.14 -2.05
N SER A 442 -25.18 -7.82 -3.21
CA SER A 442 -24.24 -8.71 -3.90
C SER A 442 -22.92 -8.88 -3.14
N ASP A 443 -22.21 -9.96 -3.44
CA ASP A 443 -20.86 -10.19 -2.88
C ASP A 443 -19.90 -9.04 -3.22
N LEU A 444 -20.02 -8.46 -4.42
CA LEU A 444 -19.20 -7.33 -4.84
C LEU A 444 -19.51 -6.07 -4.04
N GLU A 445 -20.79 -5.74 -3.85
CA GLU A 445 -21.19 -4.57 -3.06
C GLU A 445 -20.63 -4.69 -1.64
N ARG A 446 -20.90 -5.82 -0.95
CA ARG A 446 -20.38 -6.07 0.39
C ARG A 446 -18.86 -5.98 0.45
N TRP A 447 -18.18 -6.60 -0.51
CA TRP A 447 -16.72 -6.56 -0.58
C TRP A 447 -16.21 -5.12 -0.71
N LEU A 448 -16.79 -4.31 -1.59
CA LEU A 448 -16.37 -2.91 -1.80
C LEU A 448 -16.55 -2.06 -0.53
N LEU A 449 -17.70 -2.17 0.15
CA LEU A 449 -18.00 -1.38 1.35
C LEU A 449 -17.10 -1.75 2.54
N GLU A 450 -16.74 -3.04 2.67
CA GLU A 450 -15.93 -3.55 3.77
C GLU A 450 -14.42 -3.39 3.53
N ASN A 451 -13.97 -3.50 2.28
CA ASN A 451 -12.55 -3.68 1.94
C ASN A 451 -11.92 -2.49 1.21
N VAL A 452 -12.69 -1.43 0.91
CA VAL A 452 -12.17 -0.17 0.37
C VAL A 452 -12.27 0.91 1.44
N VAL A 453 -11.14 1.57 1.71
CA VAL A 453 -11.07 2.75 2.57
C VAL A 453 -10.43 3.90 1.81
N VAL A 454 -10.93 5.11 2.03
CA VAL A 454 -10.39 6.35 1.46
C VAL A 454 -9.89 7.23 2.58
N LEU A 455 -8.62 7.58 2.52
CA LEU A 455 -7.92 8.41 3.49
C LEU A 455 -7.71 9.79 2.88
N SER A 456 -8.45 10.78 3.38
CA SER A 456 -8.31 12.18 2.99
C SER A 456 -7.22 12.83 3.85
N VAL A 457 -6.14 13.30 3.21
CA VAL A 457 -5.00 13.95 3.87
C VAL A 457 -5.01 15.43 3.56
N GLU A 458 -5.22 16.22 4.60
CA GLU A 458 -5.21 17.67 4.56
C GLU A 458 -4.01 18.22 5.33
N GLN A 459 -3.55 19.40 4.95
CA GLN A 459 -2.46 20.09 5.63
C GLN A 459 -2.93 21.49 6.02
N ASP A 460 -2.73 21.86 7.28
CA ASP A 460 -3.06 23.19 7.76
C ASP A 460 -2.04 24.26 7.33
N ALA A 461 -2.34 25.52 7.62
CA ALA A 461 -1.47 26.65 7.28
C ALA A 461 -0.08 26.60 7.98
N GLN A 462 0.07 25.76 9.01
CA GLN A 462 1.32 25.55 9.74
C GLN A 462 2.11 24.35 9.18
N GLY A 463 1.62 23.69 8.12
CA GLY A 463 2.28 22.54 7.51
C GLY A 463 1.99 21.21 8.20
N ARG A 464 1.01 21.15 9.11
CA ARG A 464 0.66 19.94 9.87
C ARG A 464 -0.41 19.15 9.13
N SER A 465 -0.13 17.87 8.90
CA SER A 465 -1.04 16.96 8.22
C SER A 465 -2.01 16.29 9.19
N THR A 466 -3.26 16.19 8.77
CA THR A 466 -4.30 15.40 9.43
C THR A 466 -4.88 14.40 8.43
N VAL A 467 -5.36 13.26 8.93
CA VAL A 467 -5.99 12.23 8.10
C VAL A 467 -7.41 11.99 8.57
N THR A 468 -8.35 12.04 7.64
CA THR A 468 -9.75 11.62 7.85
C THR A 468 -10.01 10.36 7.05
N SER A 469 -10.59 9.34 7.69
CA SER A 469 -10.95 8.08 7.04
C SER A 469 -12.42 8.07 6.65
N SER A 470 -12.71 7.64 5.43
CA SER A 470 -14.06 7.41 4.92
C SER A 470 -14.15 6.05 4.22
N ARG A 471 -15.36 5.51 4.14
CA ARG A 471 -15.66 4.26 3.43
C ARG A 471 -16.64 4.55 2.31
N LEU A 472 -16.61 3.71 1.27
CA LEU A 472 -17.60 3.76 0.22
C LEU A 472 -19.00 3.50 0.80
N THR A 473 -20.01 4.11 0.18
CA THR A 473 -21.43 3.88 0.48
C THR A 473 -22.11 3.15 -0.67
N ALA A 474 -23.20 2.43 -0.38
CA ALA A 474 -23.93 1.66 -1.40
C ALA A 474 -24.52 2.57 -2.48
N GLU A 475 -24.93 3.79 -2.11
CA GLU A 475 -25.49 4.79 -3.01
C GLU A 475 -24.40 5.59 -3.73
N GLY A 476 -23.13 5.44 -3.36
CA GLY A 476 -22.03 6.28 -3.81
C GLY A 476 -22.18 7.75 -3.38
N GLY A 477 -22.87 8.01 -2.27
CA GLY A 477 -23.30 9.34 -1.80
C GLY A 477 -22.35 10.07 -0.83
N VAL A 478 -22.72 11.33 -0.53
CA VAL A 478 -22.00 12.45 0.13
C VAL A 478 -21.71 12.27 1.64
N GLY A 479 -21.77 11.06 2.19
CA GLY A 479 -21.33 10.77 3.57
C GLY A 479 -19.81 10.70 3.73
N GLU A 480 -19.09 10.83 2.62
CA GLU A 480 -17.64 10.76 2.50
C GLU A 480 -17.04 12.13 2.82
N VAL A 481 -16.19 12.22 3.86
CA VAL A 481 -15.46 13.45 4.18
C VAL A 481 -14.33 13.62 3.18
N TRP A 482 -14.52 14.57 2.26
CA TRP A 482 -13.56 14.94 1.23
C TRP A 482 -12.76 16.17 1.66
N PRO A 483 -11.53 16.34 1.17
CA PRO A 483 -10.86 17.63 1.24
C PRO A 483 -11.73 18.68 0.55
N ALA A 484 -11.99 19.80 1.24
CA ALA A 484 -12.93 20.83 0.80
C ALA A 484 -12.71 21.26 -0.66
N ASP A 485 -11.44 21.35 -1.10
CA ASP A 485 -11.06 21.83 -2.43
C ASP A 485 -11.01 20.75 -3.52
N PHE A 486 -11.39 19.49 -3.25
CA PHE A 486 -11.16 18.37 -4.17
C PHE A 486 -12.29 18.14 -5.19
N MET A 487 -13.52 18.61 -4.93
CA MET A 487 -14.67 18.44 -5.83
C MET A 487 -15.01 19.67 -6.68
N ASP A 488 -14.33 20.79 -6.43
CA ASP A 488 -14.78 22.10 -6.89
C ASP A 488 -14.32 22.43 -8.32
N GLU A 489 -13.09 22.11 -8.75
CA GLU A 489 -12.59 22.59 -10.06
C GLU A 489 -13.44 22.17 -11.27
N ALA A 490 -13.79 20.89 -11.42
CA ALA A 490 -14.56 20.43 -12.60
C ALA A 490 -16.04 20.90 -12.56
N THR A 491 -16.62 20.98 -11.37
CA THR A 491 -18.01 21.38 -11.15
C THR A 491 -18.16 22.90 -11.29
N ASP A 492 -17.17 23.65 -10.84
CA ASP A 492 -17.07 25.11 -10.96
C ASP A 492 -16.80 25.51 -12.40
N GLU A 493 -15.96 24.77 -13.14
CA GLU A 493 -15.67 25.05 -14.54
C GLU A 493 -16.88 24.71 -15.45
N GLU A 494 -17.60 23.60 -15.21
CA GLU A 494 -18.88 23.32 -15.89
C GLU A 494 -19.94 24.37 -15.56
N SER A 495 -20.03 24.81 -14.30
CA SER A 495 -20.94 25.87 -13.87
C SER A 495 -20.56 27.21 -14.53
N ALA A 496 -19.27 27.55 -14.56
CA ALA A 496 -18.76 28.76 -15.21
C ALA A 496 -19.03 28.74 -16.71
N ILE A 497 -18.86 27.60 -17.39
CA ILE A 497 -19.22 27.43 -18.81
C ILE A 497 -20.73 27.60 -19.01
N TYR A 498 -21.55 27.05 -18.12
CA TYR A 498 -23.01 27.17 -18.17
C TYR A 498 -23.47 28.62 -17.99
N TYR A 499 -22.96 29.33 -16.97
CA TYR A 499 -23.28 30.75 -16.75
C TYR A 499 -22.72 31.64 -17.86
N ALA A 500 -21.50 31.38 -18.36
CA ALA A 500 -20.95 32.09 -19.51
C ALA A 500 -21.77 31.88 -20.80
N LYS A 501 -22.39 30.69 -20.98
CA LYS A 501 -23.35 30.45 -22.07
C LYS A 501 -24.63 31.27 -21.89
N LEU A 502 -25.18 31.31 -20.67
CA LEU A 502 -26.39 32.07 -20.37
C LEU A 502 -26.20 33.58 -20.61
N ASP A 503 -25.05 34.13 -20.22
CA ASP A 503 -24.75 35.55 -20.43
C ASP A 503 -24.58 35.88 -21.93
N LYS A 504 -23.92 35.01 -22.72
CA LYS A 504 -23.87 35.16 -24.18
C LYS A 504 -25.25 35.15 -24.84
N THR A 505 -26.18 34.31 -24.36
CA THR A 505 -27.56 34.30 -24.87
C THR A 505 -28.41 35.51 -24.43
N LYS A 506 -28.02 36.22 -23.36
CA LYS A 506 -28.69 37.46 -22.95
C LYS A 506 -28.25 38.66 -23.81
N ASP A 507 -26.99 38.71 -24.21
CA ASP A 507 -26.46 39.77 -25.08
C ASP A 507 -27.00 39.68 -26.54
N ASP A 508 -27.32 38.48 -27.01
CA ASP A 508 -28.02 38.28 -28.29
C ASP A 508 -29.50 38.71 -28.24
N ALA A 509 -30.12 38.76 -27.06
CA ALA A 509 -31.50 39.20 -26.89
C ALA A 509 -31.65 40.72 -26.76
N THR A 510 -30.59 41.45 -26.38
CA THR A 510 -30.60 42.92 -26.20
C THR A 510 -30.15 43.70 -27.44
N THR A 511 -29.65 43.04 -28.49
CA THR A 511 -29.23 43.69 -29.76
C THR A 511 -30.28 43.64 -30.88
N GLY A 512 -31.46 43.06 -30.63
CA GLY A 512 -32.57 42.99 -31.58
C GLY A 512 -33.61 44.11 -31.46
N ASN A 513 -33.22 45.39 -31.42
CA ASN A 513 -34.17 46.49 -31.56
C ASN A 513 -34.25 46.91 -33.04
N VAL A 514 -35.04 46.18 -33.83
CA VAL A 514 -35.38 46.56 -35.20
C VAL A 514 -36.38 47.71 -35.14
N ASN A 515 -35.92 48.90 -35.52
CA ASN A 515 -36.70 50.11 -35.66
C ASN A 515 -37.63 49.95 -36.88
N TRP A 516 -38.93 49.79 -36.67
CA TRP A 516 -39.92 49.89 -37.75
C TRP A 516 -40.14 51.37 -38.07
N ASN A 517 -39.65 51.81 -39.22
CA ASN A 517 -39.98 53.12 -39.79
C ASN A 517 -41.11 52.91 -40.80
N ASP A 518 -42.28 53.46 -40.48
CA ASP A 518 -43.46 53.50 -41.36
C ASP A 518 -43.27 54.58 -42.44
N SER A 519 -42.88 54.14 -43.64
CA SER A 519 -43.07 54.87 -44.89
C SER A 519 -42.73 53.93 -46.04
N ASP A 520 -43.76 53.44 -46.73
CA ASP A 520 -43.82 53.30 -48.19
C ASP A 520 -45.04 52.43 -48.58
N GLU A 521 -46.18 53.07 -48.79
CA GLU A 521 -47.27 52.53 -49.59
C GLU A 521 -46.86 52.52 -51.07
N PRO A 522 -47.03 51.40 -51.81
CA PRO A 522 -46.95 51.45 -53.25
C PRO A 522 -48.32 51.75 -53.87
N GLU A 523 -48.33 52.77 -54.72
CA GLU A 523 -49.41 53.19 -55.60
C GLU A 523 -49.93 52.03 -56.47
N ARG A 524 -51.25 52.03 -56.70
CA ARG A 524 -51.91 51.20 -57.72
C ARG A 524 -51.75 51.86 -59.07
N ASP A 525 -51.19 51.14 -60.04
CA ASP A 525 -51.32 51.49 -61.45
C ASP A 525 -52.15 50.46 -62.21
N GLU A 526 -53.20 50.97 -62.85
CA GLU A 526 -54.12 50.27 -63.73
C GLU A 526 -53.43 49.97 -65.08
N THR A 527 -53.67 48.77 -65.62
CA THR A 527 -53.34 48.37 -67.00
C THR A 527 -54.00 49.25 -68.06
N PRO A 528 -53.57 49.21 -69.34
CA PRO A 528 -52.24 49.00 -69.91
C PRO A 528 -51.69 50.21 -70.69
#